data_AF-A0A8S2YWJ8-F1
#
_entry.id   AF-A0A8S2YWJ8-F1
#
_cell.length_a   1.000
_cell.length_b   1.000
_cell.length_c   1.000
_cell.angle_alpha   90.00
_cell.angle_beta   90.00
_cell.angle_gamma   90.00
#
_symmetry.space_group_name_H-M   'P 1'
#
loop_
_entity.id
_entity.type
_entity.pdbx_description
1 polymer ?
#
loop_
_entity_poly.entity_id
_entity_poly.type
_entity_poly.pdbx_seq_one_letter_code
_entity_poly.pdbx_strand_id
1 'polypeptide(L)'
;MRKLWTNAVPGKDRMADIIFHYHQELPKLIRGYHKCSTDEAVQLAACIYRVRFGDNTAQFENIQLKDFLPSDLVDKLPYADWKKRIMTTHTQSRNVSSEDAKIKFLKIVYQWATFGSAFFEVKQTSDPTFPEQLLIAINKNGVNLIHPKTKDLLITYPFTSISNWSSGNTYFNMTVGDIVRGTRLLCESPLGYKMDDLLTSYISLMVQTMHRQSTTASTPRP
;
A
#
# COMPACT_ATOMS: atom_id res chain seq x y z
N MET A 1 -0.17 -15.87 -4.76
CA MET A 1 -0.40 -14.48 -4.30
C MET A 1 0.92 -13.92 -3.78
N ARG A 2 1.38 -12.74 -4.23
CA ARG A 2 2.69 -12.19 -3.81
C ARG A 2 2.60 -11.68 -2.37
N LYS A 3 3.37 -12.28 -1.46
CA LYS A 3 3.39 -11.98 -0.01
C LYS A 3 4.32 -10.79 0.32
N LEU A 4 5.53 -10.77 -0.26
CA LEU A 4 6.56 -9.74 0.02
C LEU A 4 6.84 -8.86 -1.21
N TRP A 5 6.85 -7.54 -1.00
CA TRP A 5 6.96 -6.52 -2.06
C TRP A 5 8.32 -5.80 -2.04
N THR A 6 9.43 -6.54 -1.97
CA THR A 6 10.78 -5.95 -1.86
C THR A 6 11.34 -5.44 -3.19
N ASN A 7 11.06 -6.12 -4.30
CA ASN A 7 11.62 -5.81 -5.64
C ASN A 7 10.55 -5.61 -6.72
N ALA A 8 9.33 -5.23 -6.34
CA ALA A 8 8.24 -4.97 -7.29
C ALA A 8 8.40 -3.56 -7.89
N VAL A 9 9.05 -3.47 -9.06
CA VAL A 9 9.18 -2.21 -9.82
C VAL A 9 8.26 -2.30 -11.04
N PRO A 10 7.22 -1.45 -11.14
CA PRO A 10 6.31 -1.48 -12.28
C PRO A 10 7.02 -1.32 -13.62
N GLY A 11 6.69 -2.18 -14.57
CA GLY A 11 7.29 -2.27 -15.90
C GLY A 11 8.47 -3.22 -16.01
N LYS A 12 9.10 -3.64 -14.89
CA LYS A 12 10.23 -4.58 -14.92
C LYS A 12 9.78 -6.01 -15.22
N ASP A 13 8.63 -6.41 -14.67
CA ASP A 13 7.97 -7.69 -14.94
C ASP A 13 6.52 -7.42 -15.30
N ARG A 14 6.26 -7.22 -16.60
CA ARG A 14 4.93 -6.87 -17.11
C ARG A 14 3.89 -7.93 -16.78
N MET A 15 4.25 -9.21 -16.83
CA MET A 15 3.30 -10.29 -16.54
C MET A 15 2.89 -10.26 -15.07
N ALA A 16 3.84 -10.08 -14.15
CA ALA A 16 3.53 -9.94 -12.73
C ALA A 16 2.66 -8.70 -12.45
N ASP A 17 2.93 -7.59 -13.14
CA ASP A 17 2.14 -6.35 -13.03
C ASP A 17 0.68 -6.55 -13.45
N ILE A 18 0.48 -7.19 -14.60
CA ILE A 18 -0.84 -7.37 -15.23
C ILE A 18 -1.68 -8.41 -14.49
N ILE A 19 -1.06 -9.52 -14.07
CA ILE A 19 -1.74 -10.67 -13.46
C ILE A 19 -1.93 -10.48 -11.95
N PHE A 20 -0.94 -9.90 -11.25
CA PHE A 20 -0.96 -9.82 -9.79
C PHE A 20 -0.99 -8.40 -9.27
N HIS A 21 0.01 -7.57 -9.58
CA HIS A 21 0.22 -6.34 -8.82
C HIS A 21 -0.95 -5.36 -8.93
N TYR A 22 -1.47 -5.13 -10.14
CA TYR A 22 -2.62 -4.26 -10.34
C TYR A 22 -3.84 -4.74 -9.53
N HIS A 23 -4.13 -6.04 -9.60
CA HIS A 23 -5.28 -6.63 -8.92
C HIS A 23 -5.12 -6.67 -7.39
N GLN A 24 -3.89 -6.69 -6.88
CA GLN A 24 -3.61 -6.61 -5.45
C GLN A 24 -3.64 -5.17 -4.90
N GLU A 25 -3.17 -4.17 -5.65
CA GLU A 25 -3.14 -2.78 -5.20
C GLU A 25 -4.48 -2.05 -5.39
N LEU A 26 -5.23 -2.36 -6.45
CA LEU A 26 -6.53 -1.74 -6.72
C LEU A 26 -7.49 -1.75 -5.51
N PRO A 27 -7.78 -2.90 -4.84
CA PRO A 27 -8.70 -2.89 -3.70
C PRO A 27 -8.18 -2.05 -2.53
N LYS A 28 -6.86 -1.91 -2.36
CA LYS A 28 -6.25 -1.08 -1.30
C LYS A 28 -6.47 0.41 -1.57
N LEU A 29 -6.38 0.81 -2.85
CA LEU A 29 -6.77 2.14 -3.30
C LEU A 29 -8.25 2.42 -3.03
N ILE A 30 -9.15 1.54 -3.50
CA ILE A 30 -10.60 1.74 -3.36
C ILE A 30 -11.02 1.81 -1.88
N ARG A 31 -10.38 1.01 -1.03
CA ARG A 31 -10.60 1.02 0.42
C ARG A 31 -10.16 2.33 1.09
N GLY A 32 -9.36 3.15 0.41
CA GLY A 32 -8.87 4.45 0.90
C GLY A 32 -7.67 4.33 1.82
N TYR A 33 -6.79 3.34 1.65
CA TYR A 33 -5.64 3.18 2.56
C TYR A 33 -4.45 4.09 2.27
N HIS A 34 -4.47 4.79 1.15
CA HIS A 34 -3.38 5.66 0.71
C HIS A 34 -3.77 7.13 0.81
N LYS A 35 -2.82 7.99 1.14
CA LYS A 35 -2.98 9.44 0.98
C LYS A 35 -2.97 9.77 -0.51
N CYS A 36 -4.13 10.08 -1.06
CA CYS A 36 -4.33 10.32 -2.48
C CYS A 36 -4.91 11.73 -2.69
N SER A 37 -4.30 12.50 -3.58
CA SER A 37 -4.87 13.79 -3.99
C SER A 37 -6.06 13.58 -4.94
N THR A 38 -6.88 14.63 -5.07
CA THR A 38 -8.01 14.62 -6.01
C THR A 38 -7.55 14.41 -7.45
N ASP A 39 -6.43 15.02 -7.87
CA ASP A 39 -5.93 14.90 -9.25
C ASP A 39 -5.34 13.52 -9.53
N GLU A 40 -4.61 12.92 -8.58
CA GLU A 40 -4.17 11.52 -8.69
C GLU A 40 -5.38 10.57 -8.77
N ALA A 41 -6.42 10.80 -7.95
CA ALA A 41 -7.63 9.98 -7.97
C ALA A 41 -8.33 10.02 -9.34
N VAL A 42 -8.40 11.18 -10.00
CA VAL A 42 -8.91 11.29 -11.39
C VAL A 42 -8.08 10.44 -12.35
N GLN A 43 -6.74 10.55 -12.29
CA GLN A 43 -5.86 9.81 -13.18
C GLN A 43 -5.97 8.29 -12.98
N LEU A 44 -6.02 7.85 -11.72
CA LEU A 44 -6.19 6.45 -11.35
C LEU A 44 -7.55 5.91 -11.80
N ALA A 45 -8.64 6.65 -11.55
CA ALA A 45 -9.97 6.29 -12.00
C ALA A 45 -10.07 6.16 -13.53
N ALA A 46 -9.43 7.06 -14.29
CA ALA A 46 -9.35 6.96 -15.73
C ALA A 46 -8.61 5.70 -16.20
N CYS A 47 -7.52 5.32 -15.51
CA CYS A 47 -6.80 4.07 -15.77
C CYS A 47 -7.71 2.85 -15.46
N ILE A 48 -8.37 2.83 -14.30
CA ILE A 48 -9.27 1.73 -13.91
C ILE A 48 -10.43 1.58 -14.91
N TYR A 49 -11.02 2.69 -15.36
CA TYR A 49 -12.05 2.69 -16.39
C TYR A 49 -11.52 2.08 -17.70
N ARG A 50 -10.34 2.51 -18.16
CA ARG A 50 -9.71 1.97 -19.38
C ARG A 50 -9.48 0.47 -19.28
N VAL A 51 -9.03 -0.01 -18.11
CA VAL A 51 -8.83 -1.44 -17.88
C VAL A 51 -10.13 -2.24 -18.02
N ARG A 52 -11.26 -1.69 -17.54
CA ARG A 52 -12.56 -2.37 -17.53
C ARG A 52 -13.32 -2.27 -18.85
N PHE A 53 -13.29 -1.12 -19.51
CA PHE A 53 -14.19 -0.80 -20.61
C PHE A 53 -13.47 -0.37 -21.90
N GLY A 54 -12.13 -0.30 -21.90
CA GLY A 54 -11.38 0.16 -23.05
C GLY A 54 -11.75 1.60 -23.43
N ASP A 55 -11.95 1.82 -24.72
CA ASP A 55 -12.36 3.11 -25.30
C ASP A 55 -13.89 3.33 -25.31
N ASN A 56 -14.68 2.40 -24.78
CA ASN A 56 -16.13 2.52 -24.74
C ASN A 56 -16.56 3.64 -23.77
N THR A 57 -17.00 4.78 -24.29
CA THR A 57 -17.44 5.92 -23.49
C THR A 57 -18.90 5.82 -23.03
N ALA A 58 -19.72 4.94 -23.60
CA ALA A 58 -21.13 4.80 -23.22
C ALA A 58 -21.30 4.39 -21.74
N GLN A 59 -20.34 3.64 -21.19
CA GLN A 59 -20.39 3.21 -19.79
C GLN A 59 -20.23 4.38 -18.80
N PHE A 60 -19.80 5.57 -19.25
CA PHE A 60 -19.72 6.77 -18.40
C PHE A 60 -21.08 7.23 -17.87
N GLU A 61 -22.18 6.88 -18.54
CA GLU A 61 -23.53 7.29 -18.12
C GLU A 61 -23.87 6.79 -16.71
N ASN A 62 -23.52 5.53 -16.42
CA ASN A 62 -23.93 4.81 -15.21
C ASN A 62 -22.74 4.40 -14.31
N ILE A 63 -21.65 5.16 -14.30
CA ILE A 63 -20.46 4.79 -13.51
C ILE A 63 -20.75 4.82 -12.01
N GLN A 64 -20.32 3.77 -11.33
CA GLN A 64 -20.36 3.70 -9.87
C GLN A 64 -19.03 4.22 -9.32
N LEU A 65 -18.95 5.50 -8.93
CA LEU A 65 -17.70 6.15 -8.53
C LEU A 65 -16.93 5.38 -7.44
N LYS A 66 -17.64 4.74 -6.51
CA LYS A 66 -17.07 3.89 -5.45
C LYS A 66 -16.19 2.74 -5.96
N ASP A 67 -16.35 2.33 -7.21
CA ASP A 67 -15.54 1.27 -7.79
C ASP A 67 -14.25 1.79 -8.45
N PHE A 68 -14.09 3.11 -8.56
CA PHE A 68 -12.96 3.76 -9.26
C PHE A 68 -12.19 4.74 -8.37
N LEU A 69 -12.80 5.25 -7.31
CA LEU A 69 -12.22 6.24 -6.41
C LEU A 69 -11.97 5.63 -5.02
N PRO A 70 -10.98 6.16 -4.27
CA PRO A 70 -10.84 5.91 -2.84
C PRO A 70 -12.12 6.26 -2.10
N SER A 71 -12.55 5.38 -1.20
CA SER A 71 -13.79 5.50 -0.42
C SER A 71 -13.93 6.83 0.32
N ASP A 72 -12.81 7.38 0.81
CA ASP A 72 -12.74 8.64 1.53
C ASP A 72 -12.74 9.89 0.64
N LEU A 73 -12.64 9.72 -0.70
CA LEU A 73 -12.68 10.81 -1.66
C LEU A 73 -13.98 10.88 -2.46
N VAL A 74 -14.82 9.84 -2.44
CA VAL A 74 -16.06 9.77 -3.25
C VAL A 74 -16.93 11.02 -3.06
N ASP A 75 -17.16 11.40 -1.81
CA ASP A 75 -18.05 12.52 -1.44
C ASP A 75 -17.34 13.88 -1.42
N LYS A 76 -16.06 13.95 -1.80
CA LYS A 76 -15.27 15.19 -1.78
C LYS A 76 -15.65 16.16 -2.89
N LEU A 77 -16.19 15.67 -4.00
CA LEU A 77 -16.70 16.47 -5.12
C LEU A 77 -18.08 15.94 -5.57
N PRO A 78 -18.91 16.79 -6.18
CA PRO A 78 -20.14 16.34 -6.82
C PRO A 78 -19.89 15.25 -7.86
N TYR A 79 -20.83 14.31 -7.99
CA TYR A 79 -20.76 13.21 -8.96
C TYR A 79 -20.46 13.70 -10.39
N ALA A 80 -21.12 14.77 -10.82
CA ALA A 80 -20.95 15.35 -12.15
C ALA A 80 -19.51 15.84 -12.41
N ASP A 81 -18.87 16.43 -11.39
CA ASP A 81 -17.50 16.93 -11.51
C ASP A 81 -16.48 15.79 -11.59
N TRP A 82 -16.66 14.77 -10.75
CA TRP A 82 -15.85 13.54 -10.84
C TRP A 82 -15.97 12.91 -12.22
N LYS A 83 -17.19 12.65 -12.67
CA LYS A 83 -17.47 12.05 -13.98
C LYS A 83 -16.83 12.85 -15.12
N LYS A 84 -17.02 14.18 -15.13
CA LYS A 84 -16.45 15.07 -16.14
C LYS A 84 -14.92 14.97 -16.17
N ARG A 85 -14.26 15.12 -15.02
CA ARG A 85 -12.80 15.06 -14.91
C ARG A 85 -12.24 13.71 -15.37
N ILE A 86 -12.83 12.61 -14.91
CA ILE A 86 -12.41 11.25 -15.28
C ILE A 86 -12.55 11.04 -16.78
N MET A 87 -13.68 11.45 -17.37
CA MET A 87 -13.94 11.33 -18.80
C MET A 87 -12.95 12.14 -19.64
N THR A 88 -12.63 13.37 -19.23
CA THR A 88 -11.61 14.20 -19.88
C THR A 88 -10.24 13.52 -19.84
N THR A 89 -9.80 13.05 -18.67
CA THR A 89 -8.50 12.38 -18.53
C THR A 89 -8.44 11.05 -19.28
N HIS A 90 -9.52 10.26 -19.30
CA HIS A 90 -9.61 9.05 -20.09
C HIS A 90 -9.44 9.36 -21.58
N THR A 91 -10.14 10.37 -22.10
CA THR A 91 -10.07 10.77 -23.51
C THR A 91 -8.67 11.22 -23.92
N GLN A 92 -7.93 11.91 -23.04
CA GLN A 92 -6.54 12.31 -23.29
C GLN A 92 -5.58 11.12 -23.45
N SER A 93 -5.89 9.98 -22.82
CA SER A 93 -5.12 8.73 -22.95
C SER A 93 -5.74 7.75 -23.95
N ARG A 94 -6.38 8.24 -25.04
CA ARG A 94 -6.94 7.38 -26.09
C ARG A 94 -5.88 6.42 -26.67
N ASN A 95 -6.30 5.22 -27.08
CA ASN A 95 -5.44 4.17 -27.64
C ASN A 95 -4.42 3.53 -26.67
N VAL A 96 -4.42 3.88 -25.38
CA VAL A 96 -3.66 3.13 -24.37
C VAL A 96 -4.33 1.77 -24.15
N SER A 97 -3.57 0.69 -24.28
CA SER A 97 -4.06 -0.67 -24.05
C SER A 97 -4.49 -0.89 -22.60
N SER A 98 -5.37 -1.87 -22.34
CA SER A 98 -5.76 -2.24 -20.97
C SER A 98 -4.53 -2.61 -20.12
N GLU A 99 -3.56 -3.30 -20.69
CA GLU A 99 -2.32 -3.68 -20.00
C GLU A 99 -1.44 -2.48 -19.66
N ASP A 100 -1.26 -1.55 -20.59
CA ASP A 100 -0.47 -0.35 -20.34
C ASP A 100 -1.17 0.59 -19.35
N ALA A 101 -2.52 0.59 -19.33
CA ALA A 101 -3.28 1.29 -18.29
C ALA A 101 -3.05 0.69 -16.90
N LYS A 102 -2.96 -0.65 -16.76
CA LYS A 102 -2.56 -1.30 -15.49
C LYS A 102 -1.16 -0.88 -15.05
N ILE A 103 -0.20 -0.85 -15.96
CA ILE A 103 1.18 -0.45 -15.65
C ILE A 103 1.25 1.04 -15.30
N LYS A 104 0.50 1.90 -16.01
CA LYS A 104 0.41 3.33 -15.70
C LYS A 104 -0.17 3.56 -14.31
N PHE A 105 -1.25 2.84 -13.96
CA PHE A 105 -1.81 2.83 -12.61
C PHE A 105 -0.74 2.49 -11.57
N LEU A 106 -0.01 1.38 -11.79
CA LEU A 106 1.03 0.93 -10.87
C LEU A 106 2.17 1.95 -10.71
N LYS A 107 2.58 2.61 -11.79
CA LYS A 107 3.63 3.65 -11.75
C LYS A 107 3.25 4.86 -10.91
N ILE A 108 1.96 5.23 -10.88
CA ILE A 108 1.45 6.33 -10.04
C ILE A 108 1.52 5.88 -8.56
N VAL A 109 0.89 4.77 -8.22
CA VAL A 109 0.81 4.32 -6.82
C VAL A 109 2.16 3.89 -6.24
N TYR A 110 3.12 3.50 -7.09
CA TYR A 110 4.49 3.15 -6.70
C TYR A 110 5.26 4.31 -6.05
N GLN A 111 4.88 5.56 -6.33
CA GLN A 111 5.51 6.73 -5.72
C GLN A 111 5.17 6.87 -4.23
N TRP A 112 4.11 6.21 -3.76
CA TRP A 112 3.67 6.32 -2.38
C TRP A 112 4.48 5.42 -1.46
N ALA A 113 4.87 5.94 -0.29
CA ALA A 113 5.59 5.18 0.75
C ALA A 113 4.84 3.92 1.23
N THR A 114 3.52 3.89 1.00
CA THR A 114 2.59 2.82 1.36
C THR A 114 2.36 1.79 0.25
N PHE A 115 3.02 1.89 -0.91
CA PHE A 115 2.88 0.91 -1.99
C PHE A 115 3.27 -0.50 -1.55
N GLY A 116 2.53 -1.52 -2.00
CA GLY A 116 2.85 -2.92 -1.71
C GLY A 116 2.73 -3.29 -0.23
N SER A 117 1.91 -2.55 0.54
CA SER A 117 1.70 -2.80 1.96
C SER A 117 0.59 -3.80 2.22
N ALA A 118 0.68 -4.52 3.33
CA ALA A 118 -0.48 -5.07 4.01
C ALA A 118 -0.98 -4.06 5.05
N PHE A 119 -2.29 -3.83 5.09
CA PHE A 119 -2.91 -2.82 5.94
C PHE A 119 -3.75 -3.46 7.04
N PHE A 120 -3.69 -2.89 8.24
CA PHE A 120 -4.39 -3.36 9.43
C PHE A 120 -4.99 -2.17 10.16
N GLU A 121 -6.32 -2.13 10.26
CA GLU A 121 -7.02 -1.21 11.16
C GLU A 121 -6.93 -1.78 12.57
N VAL A 122 -6.39 -1.00 13.51
CA VAL A 122 -6.14 -1.43 14.89
C VAL A 122 -6.53 -0.34 15.89
N LYS A 123 -6.73 -0.75 17.14
CA LYS A 123 -6.83 0.18 18.28
C LYS A 123 -5.57 0.08 19.14
N GLN A 124 -4.78 1.14 19.24
CA GLN A 124 -3.60 1.18 20.08
C GLN A 124 -3.92 1.70 21.49
N THR A 125 -3.19 1.22 22.50
CA THR A 125 -3.41 1.55 23.92
C THR A 125 -2.13 1.96 24.65
N SER A 126 -1.02 2.12 23.95
CA SER A 126 0.31 2.24 24.53
C SER A 126 0.89 3.65 24.50
N ASP A 127 0.55 4.47 23.51
CA ASP A 127 1.14 5.80 23.32
C ASP A 127 0.04 6.87 23.16
N PRO A 128 -0.15 7.76 24.15
CA PRO A 128 -1.19 8.78 24.10
C PRO A 128 -0.93 9.90 23.09
N THR A 129 0.27 9.97 22.50
CA THR A 129 0.58 10.94 21.45
C THR A 129 -0.04 10.56 20.10
N PHE A 130 -0.35 9.27 19.92
CA PHE A 130 -1.06 8.78 18.74
C PHE A 130 -2.57 8.68 18.99
N PRO A 131 -3.40 8.81 17.93
CA PRO A 131 -4.82 8.47 18.04
C PRO A 131 -5.02 7.03 18.50
N GLU A 132 -6.13 6.75 19.21
CA GLU A 132 -6.47 5.38 19.60
C GLU A 132 -6.65 4.48 18.39
N GLN A 133 -7.32 4.96 17.33
CA GLN A 133 -7.46 4.22 16.08
C GLN A 133 -6.29 4.52 15.16
N LEU A 134 -5.60 3.47 14.70
CA LEU A 134 -4.50 3.57 13.76
C LEU A 134 -4.73 2.66 12.55
N LEU A 135 -4.18 3.09 11.42
CA LEU A 135 -3.98 2.23 10.26
C LEU A 135 -2.49 1.84 10.23
N ILE A 136 -2.19 0.56 10.44
CA ILE A 136 -0.84 0.03 10.32
C ILE A 136 -0.61 -0.46 8.89
N ALA A 137 0.51 -0.08 8.28
CA ALA A 137 0.95 -0.61 7.00
C ALA A 137 2.33 -1.29 7.11
N ILE A 138 2.39 -2.59 6.82
CA ILE A 138 3.63 -3.38 6.82
C ILE A 138 4.09 -3.58 5.37
N ASN A 139 5.28 -3.09 5.04
CA ASN A 139 5.87 -3.19 3.70
C ASN A 139 7.39 -3.26 3.75
N LYS A 140 8.05 -3.16 2.59
CA LYS A 140 9.52 -3.23 2.48
C LYS A 140 10.29 -2.20 3.34
N ASN A 141 9.65 -1.09 3.72
CA ASN A 141 10.26 -0.04 4.53
C ASN A 141 10.17 -0.32 6.04
N GLY A 142 9.32 -1.26 6.47
CA GLY A 142 9.06 -1.57 7.88
C GLY A 142 7.59 -1.50 8.24
N VAL A 143 7.32 -1.07 9.48
CA VAL A 143 5.98 -0.87 10.03
C VAL A 143 5.66 0.62 10.06
N ASN A 144 4.61 1.02 9.34
CA ASN A 144 4.17 2.40 9.24
C ASN A 144 2.91 2.60 10.08
N LEU A 145 2.87 3.64 10.91
CA LEU A 145 1.66 4.08 11.60
C LEU A 145 1.05 5.24 10.83
N ILE A 146 -0.23 5.11 10.47
CA ILE A 146 -0.94 6.06 9.60
C ILE A 146 -2.19 6.54 10.31
N HIS A 147 -2.44 7.85 10.25
CA HIS A 147 -3.66 8.43 10.78
C HIS A 147 -4.87 7.99 9.92
N PRO A 148 -5.91 7.35 10.50
CA PRO A 148 -6.97 6.70 9.72
C PRO A 148 -7.83 7.67 8.90
N LYS A 149 -8.01 8.91 9.35
CA LYS A 149 -8.76 9.95 8.60
C LYS A 149 -7.89 10.68 7.57
N THR A 150 -6.86 11.41 8.01
CA THR A 150 -6.02 12.24 7.13
C THR A 150 -5.08 11.46 6.22
N LYS A 151 -4.86 10.17 6.52
CA LYS A 151 -3.89 9.28 5.86
C LYS A 151 -2.45 9.77 5.98
N ASP A 152 -2.17 10.65 6.93
CA ASP A 152 -0.80 11.09 7.21
C ASP A 152 0.02 9.95 7.80
N LEU A 153 1.24 9.81 7.30
CA LEU A 153 2.24 8.91 7.84
C LEU A 153 2.78 9.53 9.14
N LEU A 154 2.41 8.95 10.28
CA LEU A 154 2.80 9.44 11.60
C LEU A 154 4.24 9.06 11.92
N ILE A 155 4.60 7.80 11.68
CA ILE A 155 5.95 7.28 11.87
C ILE A 155 6.17 6.01 11.06
N THR A 156 7.43 5.78 10.66
CA THR A 156 7.90 4.50 10.12
C THR A 156 8.93 3.91 11.06
N TYR A 157 8.71 2.66 11.48
CA TYR A 157 9.68 1.85 12.21
C TYR A 157 10.36 0.88 11.26
N PRO A 158 11.63 1.15 10.85
CA PRO A 158 12.40 0.22 10.03
C PRO A 158 12.56 -1.12 10.74
N PHE A 159 12.64 -2.21 9.97
CA PHE A 159 12.83 -3.56 10.52
C PHE A 159 14.06 -3.67 11.43
N THR A 160 15.12 -2.92 11.15
CA THR A 160 16.36 -2.88 11.95
C THR A 160 16.17 -2.24 13.34
N SER A 161 15.11 -1.47 13.54
CA SER A 161 14.79 -0.83 14.83
C SER A 161 13.84 -1.66 15.71
N ILE A 162 13.23 -2.71 15.14
CA ILE A 162 12.28 -3.56 15.86
C ILE A 162 13.07 -4.64 16.60
N SER A 163 13.02 -4.64 17.92
CA SER A 163 13.76 -5.59 18.75
C SER A 163 12.96 -6.84 19.10
N ASN A 164 11.64 -6.71 19.22
CA ASN A 164 10.75 -7.83 19.51
C ASN A 164 9.32 -7.57 19.05
N TRP A 165 8.58 -8.62 18.75
CA TRP A 165 7.13 -8.57 18.53
C TRP A 165 6.46 -9.86 19.01
N SER A 166 5.18 -9.78 19.33
CA SER A 166 4.36 -10.93 19.68
C SER A 166 2.92 -10.70 19.26
N SER A 167 2.17 -11.78 19.05
CA SER A 167 0.75 -11.70 18.75
C SER A 167 -0.05 -12.70 19.58
N GLY A 168 -1.32 -12.36 19.82
CA GLY A 168 -2.32 -13.26 20.36
C GLY A 168 -3.60 -13.19 19.55
N ASN A 169 -4.65 -13.89 19.99
CA ASN A 169 -5.92 -13.94 19.27
C ASN A 169 -6.61 -12.57 19.14
N THR A 170 -6.30 -11.63 20.03
CA THR A 170 -6.95 -10.31 20.11
C THR A 170 -5.97 -9.14 20.10
N TYR A 171 -4.66 -9.40 20.00
CA TYR A 171 -3.67 -8.34 20.08
C TYR A 171 -2.43 -8.59 19.23
N PHE A 172 -1.75 -7.50 18.94
CA PHE A 172 -0.41 -7.45 18.39
C PHE A 172 0.43 -6.49 19.23
N ASN A 173 1.65 -6.90 19.58
CA ASN A 173 2.58 -6.11 20.37
C ASN A 173 3.94 -6.03 19.66
N MET A 174 4.56 -4.87 19.69
CA MET A 174 5.88 -4.63 19.11
C MET A 174 6.71 -3.72 20.02
N THR A 175 8.01 -3.99 20.13
CA THR A 175 8.97 -3.15 20.83
C THR A 175 9.98 -2.60 19.82
N VAL A 176 10.19 -1.28 19.86
CA VAL A 176 11.12 -0.55 19.00
C VAL A 176 12.25 0.02 19.85
N GLY A 177 13.50 -0.21 19.45
CA GLY A 177 14.68 0.20 20.20
C GLY A 177 15.11 -0.82 21.26
N ASP A 178 15.93 -0.38 22.20
CA ASP A 178 16.47 -1.23 23.28
C ASP A 178 15.34 -1.74 24.20
N ILE A 179 15.47 -2.97 24.72
CA ILE A 179 14.50 -3.64 25.58
C ILE A 179 14.19 -2.81 26.85
N VAL A 180 15.14 -1.98 27.32
CA VAL A 180 15.02 -1.20 28.56
C VAL A 180 14.40 0.18 28.36
N ARG A 181 14.61 0.84 27.21
CA ARG A 181 14.13 2.22 26.93
C ARG A 181 13.30 2.35 25.65
N GLY A 182 13.00 1.24 25.00
CA GLY A 182 12.31 1.19 23.73
C GLY A 182 10.84 1.54 23.84
N THR A 183 10.29 2.06 22.75
CA THR A 183 8.86 2.34 22.63
C THR A 183 8.12 1.03 22.42
N ARG A 184 7.10 0.79 23.24
CA ARG A 184 6.18 -0.35 23.08
C ARG A 184 4.93 0.11 22.35
N LEU A 185 4.53 -0.63 21.33
CA LEU A 185 3.28 -0.45 20.62
C LEU A 185 2.39 -1.66 20.89
N LEU A 186 1.31 -1.46 21.64
CA LEU A 186 0.28 -2.48 21.90
C LEU A 186 -0.98 -2.13 21.12
N CYS A 187 -1.44 -3.06 20.30
CA CYS A 187 -2.59 -2.91 19.42
C CYS A 187 -3.60 -4.04 19.66
N GLU A 188 -4.87 -3.69 19.81
CA GLU A 188 -5.99 -4.62 19.73
C GLU A 188 -6.31 -4.92 18.25
N SER A 189 -6.24 -6.19 17.87
CA SER A 189 -6.54 -6.65 16.52
C SER A 189 -6.75 -8.17 16.48
N PRO A 190 -7.78 -8.69 15.79
CA PRO A 190 -7.92 -10.12 15.54
C PRO A 190 -6.94 -10.65 14.48
N LEU A 191 -6.18 -9.76 13.83
CA LEU A 191 -5.26 -10.08 12.75
C LEU A 191 -3.79 -10.07 13.19
N GLY A 192 -3.53 -10.12 14.51
CA GLY A 192 -2.17 -10.12 15.05
C GLY A 192 -1.27 -11.20 14.44
N TYR A 193 -1.80 -12.41 14.25
CA TYR A 193 -1.08 -13.52 13.61
C TYR A 193 -0.62 -13.22 12.17
N LYS A 194 -1.38 -12.42 11.41
CA LYS A 194 -0.97 -12.00 10.05
C LYS A 194 0.14 -10.95 10.10
N MET A 195 0.08 -10.04 11.08
CA MET A 195 1.12 -9.03 11.27
C MET A 195 2.45 -9.69 11.68
N ASP A 196 2.39 -10.65 12.60
CA ASP A 196 3.52 -11.48 13.03
C ASP A 196 4.15 -12.26 11.87
N ASP A 197 3.34 -12.98 11.10
CA ASP A 197 3.81 -13.73 9.93
C ASP A 197 4.50 -12.82 8.89
N LEU A 198 3.96 -11.61 8.66
CA LEU A 198 4.57 -10.65 7.75
C LEU A 198 5.89 -10.09 8.28
N LEU A 199 5.94 -9.67 9.55
CA LEU A 199 7.16 -9.19 10.18
C LEU A 199 8.27 -10.23 10.13
N THR A 200 7.95 -11.46 10.56
CA THR A 200 8.85 -12.61 10.53
C THR A 200 9.38 -12.86 9.11
N SER A 201 8.49 -12.82 8.11
CA SER A 201 8.86 -13.05 6.71
C SER A 201 9.76 -11.93 6.15
N TYR A 202 9.45 -10.66 6.42
CA TYR A 202 10.26 -9.53 5.96
C TYR A 202 11.64 -9.48 6.63
N ILE A 203 11.70 -9.67 7.95
CA ILE A 203 12.96 -9.67 8.71
C ILE A 203 13.83 -10.85 8.28
N SER A 204 13.25 -12.05 8.13
CA SER A 204 13.99 -13.23 7.64
C SER A 204 14.60 -12.98 6.25
N LEU A 205 13.84 -12.37 5.34
CA LEU A 205 14.34 -12.01 4.00
C LEU A 205 15.45 -10.96 4.06
N MET A 206 15.33 -9.95 4.94
CA MET A 206 16.34 -8.92 5.14
C MET A 206 17.66 -9.54 5.64
N VAL A 207 17.60 -10.40 6.66
CA VAL A 207 18.77 -11.10 7.23
C VAL A 207 19.46 -11.96 6.18
N GLN A 208 18.70 -12.74 5.39
CA GLN A 208 19.26 -13.56 4.30
C GLN A 208 19.96 -12.71 3.24
N THR A 209 19.41 -11.54 2.91
CA THR A 209 19.98 -10.62 1.92
C THR A 209 21.29 -10.00 2.44
N MET A 210 21.35 -9.64 3.72
CA MET A 210 22.56 -9.10 4.36
C MET A 210 23.69 -10.14 4.40
N HIS A 211 23.40 -11.40 4.75
CA HIS A 211 24.40 -12.48 4.76
C HIS A 211 24.96 -12.76 3.35
N ARG A 212 24.13 -12.70 2.31
CA ARG A 212 24.60 -12.85 0.93
C ARG A 212 25.58 -11.74 0.55
N GLN A 213 25.28 -10.49 0.89
CA GLN A 213 26.15 -9.35 0.57
C GLN A 213 27.52 -9.43 1.27
N SER A 214 27.56 -9.89 2.54
CA SER A 214 28.83 -10.07 3.26
C SER A 214 29.69 -11.18 2.64
N THR A 215 29.09 -12.31 2.24
CA THR A 215 29.83 -13.42 1.60
C THR A 215 30.37 -13.07 0.20
N THR A 216 29.67 -12.24 -0.58
CA THR A 216 30.15 -11.82 -1.91
C THR A 216 31.29 -10.79 -1.84
N ALA A 217 31.36 -10.01 -0.76
CA ALA A 217 32.41 -9.01 -0.55
C ALA A 217 33.74 -9.63 -0.07
N SER A 218 33.72 -10.86 0.47
CA SER A 218 34.89 -11.55 1.01
C SER A 218 35.69 -12.40 0.00
N THR A 219 35.29 -12.44 -1.28
CA THR A 219 36.04 -13.13 -2.35
C THR A 219 37.12 -12.20 -2.91
N PRO A 220 38.43 -12.47 -2.73
CA PRO A 220 39.48 -11.70 -3.41
C PRO A 220 39.38 -11.99 -4.91
N ARG A 221 39.41 -10.94 -5.74
CA ARG A 221 39.66 -11.14 -7.18
C ARG A 221 41.09 -11.68 -7.35
N PRO A 222 41.31 -12.66 -8.23
CA PRO A 222 42.64 -13.12 -8.58
C PRO A 222 43.46 -12.00 -9.26
#